data_AF-A0A8J3WRG1-F1
#
_entry.id   AF-A0A8J3WRG1-F1
#
_cell.length_a   1.000
_cell.length_b   1.000
_cell.length_c   1.000
_cell.angle_alpha   90.00
_cell.angle_beta   90.00
_cell.angle_gamma   90.00
#
_symmetry.space_group_name_H-M   'P 1'
#
loop_
_entity.id
_entity.type
_entity.pdbx_description
1 polymer ?
#
loop_
_entity_poly.entity_id
_entity_poly.type
_entity_poly.pdbx_seq_one_letter_code
_entity_poly.pdbx_strand_id
1 'polypeptide(L)'
;MADPVSPATGQFIDKPFWDAEVFDRWVDLYDSWDLYTPEWTSTGAAPAIGNGTLTGRYKKIGKTVFFHIRLVYGTTTTSPAGVVWYLSLPFPPAVDSVASARGNPGGGNHIPLTASLLTSGKAWFTRYDGSATGPTSPGTWANGNNLTVSGVYETAA
;
A
#
# COMPACT_ATOMS: atom_id res chain seq x y z
N MET A 1 7.16 -7.48 11.56
CA MET A 1 8.34 -8.11 12.20
C MET A 1 9.41 -7.08 12.44
N ALA A 2 9.63 -6.78 13.72
CA ALA A 2 10.70 -5.89 14.15
C ALA A 2 12.07 -6.39 13.65
N ASP A 3 13.06 -5.49 13.59
CA ASP A 3 14.44 -5.80 13.17
C ASP A 3 15.24 -6.51 14.27
N PRO A 4 16.10 -7.51 13.94
CA PRO A 4 16.88 -8.29 14.91
C PRO A 4 17.52 -7.43 16.00
N VAL A 5 17.38 -7.85 17.26
CA VAL A 5 18.00 -7.15 18.39
C VAL A 5 19.41 -7.69 18.54
N SER A 6 20.39 -6.83 18.26
CA SER A 6 21.78 -7.15 18.54
C SER A 6 22.09 -6.90 20.02
N PRO A 7 22.77 -7.83 20.72
CA PRO A 7 23.16 -7.60 22.11
C PRO A 7 24.13 -6.43 22.19
N ALA A 8 23.92 -5.54 23.16
CA ALA A 8 24.87 -4.46 23.41
C ALA A 8 26.21 -5.03 23.91
N THR A 9 27.32 -4.32 23.67
CA THR A 9 28.64 -4.76 24.13
C THR A 9 28.65 -4.99 25.64
N GLY A 10 29.02 -6.20 26.06
CA GLY A 10 29.07 -6.58 27.48
C GLY A 10 27.71 -6.90 28.11
N GLN A 11 26.60 -6.86 27.34
CA GLN A 11 25.30 -7.32 27.80
C GLN A 11 25.32 -8.84 27.98
N PHE A 12 24.87 -9.30 29.15
CA PHE A 12 24.58 -10.72 29.33
C PHE A 12 23.33 -11.11 28.55
N ILE A 13 23.39 -12.23 27.86
CA ILE A 13 22.24 -12.82 27.19
C ILE A 13 21.32 -13.39 28.27
N ASP A 14 20.25 -12.67 28.58
CA ASP A 14 19.32 -12.96 29.66
C ASP A 14 17.88 -13.14 29.15
N LYS A 15 16.92 -13.34 30.07
CA LYS A 15 15.51 -13.51 29.72
C LYS A 15 14.97 -12.31 28.91
N PRO A 16 15.17 -11.05 29.34
CA PRO A 16 14.77 -9.88 28.53
C PRO A 16 15.29 -9.91 27.09
N PHE A 17 16.55 -10.30 26.88
CA PHE A 17 17.08 -10.46 25.52
C PHE A 17 16.32 -11.53 24.73
N TRP A 18 16.10 -12.71 25.31
CA TRP A 18 15.39 -13.80 24.63
C TRP A 18 13.91 -13.49 24.38
N ASP A 19 13.26 -12.76 25.28
CA ASP A 19 11.89 -12.31 25.08
C ASP A 19 11.82 -11.36 23.87
N ALA A 20 12.72 -10.38 23.78
CA ALA A 20 12.75 -9.43 22.67
C ALA A 20 13.18 -10.06 21.32
N GLU A 21 14.18 -10.94 21.36
CA GLU A 21 14.74 -11.53 20.13
C GLU A 21 13.90 -12.68 19.59
N VAL A 22 13.29 -13.49 20.46
CA VAL A 22 12.55 -14.68 20.06
C VAL A 22 11.07 -14.48 20.30
N PHE A 23 10.64 -14.33 21.56
CA PHE A 23 9.21 -14.39 21.88
C PHE A 23 8.40 -13.30 21.18
N ASP A 24 8.80 -12.03 21.30
CA ASP A 24 8.10 -10.89 20.68
C ASP A 24 8.08 -11.00 19.16
N ARG A 25 9.13 -11.55 18.56
CA ARG A 25 9.21 -11.81 17.11
C ARG A 25 8.23 -12.88 16.65
N TRP A 26 8.09 -13.95 17.42
CA TRP A 26 7.09 -14.99 17.14
C TRP A 26 5.67 -14.45 17.34
N VAL A 27 5.44 -13.63 18.36
CA VAL A 27 4.15 -12.98 18.59
C VAL A 27 3.79 -12.07 17.42
N ASP A 28 4.69 -11.19 16.99
CA ASP A 28 4.49 -10.32 15.81
C ASP A 28 4.20 -11.12 14.54
N LEU A 29 4.90 -12.25 14.32
CA LEU A 29 4.68 -13.10 13.16
C LEU A 29 3.24 -13.62 13.07
N TYR A 30 2.64 -13.96 14.22
CA TYR A 30 1.26 -14.45 14.31
C TYR A 30 0.20 -13.36 14.45
N ASP A 31 0.61 -12.12 14.73
CA ASP A 31 -0.33 -11.02 14.90
C ASP A 31 -1.00 -10.63 13.56
N SER A 32 -2.09 -9.89 13.65
CA SER A 32 -2.78 -9.29 12.51
C SER A 32 -1.88 -8.32 11.71
N TRP A 33 -2.34 -7.94 10.52
CA TRP A 33 -1.61 -6.98 9.69
C TRP A 33 -1.67 -5.57 10.27
N ASP A 34 -0.54 -4.88 10.27
CA ASP A 34 -0.40 -3.50 10.70
C ASP A 34 -1.24 -2.57 9.82
N LEU A 35 -1.93 -1.62 10.45
CA LEU A 35 -2.69 -0.59 9.74
C LEU A 35 -1.78 0.59 9.40
N TYR A 36 -2.01 1.18 8.22
CA TYR A 36 -1.40 2.45 7.84
C TYR A 36 -2.34 3.25 6.94
N THR A 37 -2.09 4.54 6.82
CA THR A 37 -2.82 5.41 5.89
C THR A 37 -1.93 5.74 4.71
N PRO A 38 -2.20 5.20 3.51
CA PRO A 38 -1.50 5.59 2.30
C PRO A 38 -1.71 7.08 1.99
N GLU A 39 -0.72 7.70 1.37
CA GLU A 39 -0.85 9.00 0.74
C GLU A 39 -1.40 8.83 -0.67
N TRP A 40 -2.33 9.70 -1.06
CA TRP A 40 -2.85 9.76 -2.42
C TRP A 40 -2.31 11.00 -3.13
N THR A 41 -1.40 10.77 -4.08
CA THR A 41 -0.74 11.85 -4.84
C THR A 41 -1.04 11.70 -6.33
N SER A 42 -0.62 12.68 -7.12
CA SER A 42 -0.77 12.64 -8.57
C SER A 42 0.43 13.27 -9.29
N THR A 43 0.47 13.19 -10.63
CA THR A 43 1.43 13.94 -11.46
C THR A 43 1.22 15.46 -11.47
N GLY A 44 0.12 15.95 -10.88
CA GLY A 44 -0.22 17.37 -10.80
C GLY A 44 -0.75 17.72 -9.42
N ALA A 45 -1.87 18.46 -9.37
CA ALA A 45 -2.53 18.77 -8.10
C ALA A 45 -3.00 17.50 -7.39
N ALA A 46 -2.75 17.42 -6.08
CA ALA A 46 -3.11 16.27 -5.28
C ALA A 46 -4.64 16.11 -5.18
N PRO A 47 -5.18 14.89 -5.32
CA PRO A 47 -6.58 14.61 -5.00
C PRO A 47 -6.88 14.85 -3.52
N ALA A 48 -8.13 15.19 -3.20
CA ALA A 48 -8.59 15.32 -1.82
C ALA A 48 -9.56 14.18 -1.49
N ILE A 49 -9.24 13.40 -0.45
CA ILE A 49 -10.05 12.26 -0.04
C ILE A 49 -11.44 12.68 0.48
N GLY A 50 -11.56 13.86 1.10
CA GLY A 50 -12.82 14.33 1.66
C GLY A 50 -13.41 13.34 2.67
N ASN A 51 -14.69 13.00 2.52
CA ASN A 51 -15.39 11.98 3.31
C ASN A 51 -15.24 10.55 2.76
N GLY A 52 -14.36 10.33 1.78
CA GLY A 52 -13.98 9.00 1.34
C GLY A 52 -13.06 8.30 2.36
N THR A 53 -12.67 7.07 2.06
CA THR A 53 -11.75 6.30 2.91
C THR A 53 -10.55 5.82 2.11
N LEU A 54 -9.35 6.03 2.65
CA LEU A 54 -8.11 5.46 2.13
C LEU A 54 -7.41 4.71 3.24
N THR A 55 -7.38 3.39 3.13
CA THR A 55 -6.86 2.50 4.17
C THR A 55 -5.85 1.53 3.59
N GLY A 56 -4.75 1.36 4.29
CA GLY A 56 -3.72 0.38 4.01
C GLY A 56 -3.56 -0.58 5.17
N ARG A 57 -3.16 -1.80 4.85
CA ARG A 57 -2.66 -2.78 5.82
C ARG A 57 -1.49 -3.54 5.24
N TYR A 58 -0.55 -3.92 6.08
CA TYR A 58 0.62 -4.68 5.65
C TYR A 58 1.10 -5.66 6.72
N LYS A 59 1.90 -6.63 6.30
CA LYS A 59 2.76 -7.39 7.21
C LYS A 59 4.15 -7.46 6.60
N LYS A 60 5.14 -6.94 7.32
CA LYS A 60 6.56 -7.04 6.96
C LYS A 60 7.20 -8.20 7.71
N ILE A 61 7.74 -9.18 7.00
CA ILE A 61 8.49 -10.32 7.55
C ILE A 61 9.88 -10.30 6.93
N GLY A 62 10.90 -9.93 7.72
CA GLY A 62 12.19 -9.55 7.17
C GLY A 62 12.03 -8.41 6.17
N LYS A 63 12.49 -8.60 4.92
CA LYS A 63 12.28 -7.64 3.82
C LYS A 63 11.05 -7.91 2.97
N THR A 64 10.30 -8.98 3.23
CA THR A 64 9.12 -9.32 2.46
C THR A 64 7.92 -8.55 3.01
N VAL A 65 7.26 -7.76 2.17
CA VAL A 65 6.08 -6.97 2.55
C VAL A 65 4.86 -7.51 1.82
N PHE A 66 3.91 -8.07 2.57
CA PHE A 66 2.55 -8.30 2.10
C PHE A 66 1.74 -7.03 2.34
N PHE A 67 0.96 -6.59 1.36
CA PHE A 67 0.18 -5.36 1.51
C PHE A 67 -1.18 -5.44 0.85
N HIS A 68 -2.09 -4.61 1.34
CA HIS A 68 -3.40 -4.38 0.75
C HIS A 68 -3.83 -2.92 1.00
N ILE A 69 -4.18 -2.21 -0.06
CA ILE A 69 -4.69 -0.84 -0.01
C ILE A 69 -6.09 -0.82 -0.62
N ARG A 70 -6.98 -0.03 -0.01
CA ARG A 70 -8.30 0.27 -0.54
C ARG A 70 -8.59 1.75 -0.44
N LEU A 71 -8.87 2.35 -1.59
CA LEU A 71 -9.44 3.68 -1.75
C LEU A 71 -10.93 3.54 -2.04
N VAL A 72 -11.77 4.28 -1.34
CA VAL A 72 -13.21 4.39 -1.61
C VAL A 72 -13.58 5.86 -1.71
N TYR A 73 -14.23 6.23 -2.81
CA TYR A 73 -14.75 7.56 -3.03
C TYR A 73 -15.94 7.83 -2.12
N GLY A 74 -15.93 8.97 -1.44
CA GLY A 74 -17.08 9.59 -0.80
C GLY A 74 -17.71 10.66 -1.69
N THR A 75 -18.78 11.28 -1.21
CA THR A 75 -19.49 12.35 -1.94
C THR A 75 -18.69 13.65 -2.06
N THR A 76 -17.69 13.88 -1.21
CA THR A 76 -16.82 15.07 -1.23
C THR A 76 -15.40 14.75 -1.64
N THR A 77 -15.13 13.53 -2.12
CA THR A 77 -13.83 13.15 -2.69
C THR A 77 -13.66 13.86 -4.03
N THR A 78 -12.50 14.50 -4.25
CA THR A 78 -12.20 15.21 -5.49
C THR A 78 -10.85 14.77 -6.05
N SER A 79 -10.76 14.72 -7.38
CA SER A 79 -9.51 14.43 -8.09
C SER A 79 -9.40 15.30 -9.34
N PRO A 80 -8.32 16.08 -9.52
CA PRO A 80 -8.15 16.97 -10.67
C PRO A 80 -8.05 16.21 -11.99
N ALA A 81 -8.71 16.70 -13.06
CA ALA A 81 -8.67 16.10 -14.39
C ALA A 81 -7.24 16.03 -14.99
N GLY A 82 -6.98 15.05 -15.86
CA GLY A 82 -5.73 14.96 -16.62
C GLY A 82 -4.50 14.52 -15.82
N VAL A 83 -4.66 14.02 -14.60
CA VAL A 83 -3.56 13.54 -13.76
C VAL A 83 -3.54 12.01 -13.65
N VAL A 84 -2.35 11.46 -13.40
CA VAL A 84 -2.16 10.04 -13.05
C VAL A 84 -2.07 9.93 -11.54
N TRP A 85 -2.75 8.94 -10.95
CA TRP A 85 -2.74 8.74 -9.50
C TRP A 85 -1.61 7.82 -9.03
N TYR A 86 -1.12 8.13 -7.83
CA TYR A 86 -0.22 7.30 -7.07
C TYR A 86 -0.76 7.09 -5.67
N LEU A 87 -0.59 5.87 -5.13
CA LEU A 87 -0.79 5.58 -3.71
C LEU A 87 0.56 5.23 -3.06
N SER A 88 0.84 5.73 -1.87
CA SER A 88 2.08 5.34 -1.17
C SER A 88 2.01 3.88 -0.68
N LEU A 89 3.16 3.22 -0.77
CA LEU A 89 3.41 1.92 -0.18
C LEU A 89 3.88 2.11 1.28
N PRO A 90 3.70 1.10 2.15
CA PRO A 90 4.11 1.22 3.55
C PRO A 90 5.64 1.37 3.67
N PHE A 91 6.39 0.75 2.76
CA PHE A 91 7.83 0.90 2.62
C PHE A 91 8.24 0.95 1.14
N PRO A 92 9.33 1.64 0.78
CA PRO A 92 9.87 1.60 -0.57
C PRO A 92 10.28 0.19 -1.02
N PRO A 93 9.84 -0.28 -2.20
CA PRO A 93 10.37 -1.49 -2.83
C PRO A 93 11.89 -1.42 -3.06
N ALA A 94 12.58 -2.55 -2.94
CA ALA A 94 14.01 -2.69 -3.25
C ALA A 94 14.29 -2.57 -4.76
N VAL A 95 13.34 -3.06 -5.57
CA VAL A 95 13.33 -2.97 -7.03
C VAL A 95 11.92 -2.67 -7.50
N ASP A 96 11.80 -2.07 -8.68
CA ASP A 96 10.49 -1.89 -9.30
C ASP A 96 9.85 -3.27 -9.53
N SER A 97 8.59 -3.40 -9.16
CA SER A 97 7.87 -4.68 -9.20
C SER A 97 6.40 -4.47 -9.57
N VAL A 98 5.63 -5.56 -9.65
CA VAL A 98 4.22 -5.50 -10.03
C VAL A 98 3.34 -6.22 -9.00
N ALA A 99 2.11 -5.72 -8.87
CA ALA A 99 1.06 -6.32 -8.07
C ALA A 99 -0.28 -6.26 -8.80
N SER A 100 -1.28 -6.93 -8.25
CA SER A 100 -2.63 -6.92 -8.83
C SER A 100 -3.46 -5.80 -8.22
N ALA A 101 -4.18 -5.09 -9.08
CA ALA A 101 -5.13 -4.08 -8.69
C ALA A 101 -6.47 -4.26 -9.41
N ARG A 102 -7.49 -3.60 -8.89
CA ARG A 102 -8.83 -3.59 -9.46
C ARG A 102 -9.50 -2.26 -9.18
N GLY A 103 -9.99 -1.62 -10.23
CA GLY A 103 -10.86 -0.45 -10.13
C GLY A 103 -12.32 -0.82 -10.31
N ASN A 104 -13.20 -0.24 -9.50
CA ASN A 104 -14.63 -0.25 -9.69
C ASN A 104 -15.12 1.20 -9.76
N PRO A 105 -15.09 1.82 -10.96
CA PRO A 105 -15.59 3.18 -11.18
C PRO A 105 -17.13 3.22 -11.33
N GLY A 106 -17.87 2.22 -10.84
CA GLY A 106 -19.34 2.21 -10.79
C GLY A 106 -20.00 1.07 -11.57
N GLY A 107 -21.30 0.90 -11.38
CA GLY A 107 -22.14 -0.04 -12.14
C GLY A 107 -21.86 -1.53 -11.88
N GLY A 108 -21.16 -1.89 -10.80
CA GLY A 108 -20.76 -3.27 -10.52
C GLY A 108 -19.61 -3.78 -11.40
N ASN A 109 -19.05 -2.92 -12.27
CA ASN A 109 -17.97 -3.27 -13.16
C ASN A 109 -16.63 -3.33 -12.42
N HIS A 110 -15.97 -4.46 -12.51
CA HIS A 110 -14.66 -4.70 -11.92
C HIS A 110 -13.61 -4.74 -13.02
N ILE A 111 -12.79 -3.71 -13.09
CA ILE A 111 -11.77 -3.56 -14.13
C ILE A 111 -10.43 -4.01 -13.54
N PRO A 112 -9.81 -5.09 -14.06
CA PRO A 112 -8.49 -5.50 -13.63
C PRO A 112 -7.46 -4.47 -14.05
N LEU A 113 -6.53 -4.18 -13.15
CA LEU A 113 -5.43 -3.24 -13.31
C LEU A 113 -4.13 -3.92 -12.89
N THR A 114 -3.03 -3.54 -13.52
CA THR A 114 -1.69 -3.85 -13.03
C THR A 114 -1.23 -2.68 -12.16
N ALA A 115 -0.78 -2.97 -10.94
CA ALA A 115 -0.09 -2.00 -10.12
C ALA A 115 1.42 -2.11 -10.36
N SER A 116 2.05 -1.03 -10.76
CA SER A 116 3.50 -0.90 -10.83
C SER A 116 4.00 -0.27 -9.54
N LEU A 117 4.77 -1.03 -8.78
CA LEU A 117 5.34 -0.66 -7.49
C LEU A 117 6.73 -0.09 -7.74
N LEU A 118 6.92 1.17 -7.43
CA LEU A 118 8.15 1.90 -7.74
C LEU A 118 9.03 2.01 -6.50
N THR A 119 10.34 1.89 -6.69
CA THR A 119 11.39 2.15 -5.69
C THR A 119 11.26 3.51 -4.98
N SER A 120 10.52 4.46 -5.57
CA SER A 120 10.12 5.72 -4.91
C SER A 120 9.10 5.56 -3.77
N GLY A 121 8.64 4.35 -3.46
CA GLY A 121 7.62 4.09 -2.44
C GLY A 121 6.19 4.38 -2.89
N LYS A 122 5.96 4.40 -4.21
CA LYS A 122 4.65 4.70 -4.80
C LYS A 122 4.18 3.57 -5.70
N ALA A 123 2.87 3.35 -5.73
CA ALA A 123 2.21 2.49 -6.69
C ALA A 123 1.37 3.32 -7.66
N TRP A 124 1.51 3.08 -8.96
CA TRP A 124 0.61 3.59 -10.00
C TRP A 124 -0.04 2.42 -10.74
N PHE A 125 -1.12 2.69 -11.47
CA PHE A 125 -2.00 1.64 -11.98
C PHE A 125 -2.27 1.81 -13.46
N THR A 126 -2.13 0.73 -14.21
CA THR A 126 -2.39 0.69 -15.66
C THR A 126 -3.43 -0.37 -16.00
N ARG A 127 -4.24 -0.08 -17.01
CA ARG A 127 -5.11 -1.07 -17.65
C ARG A 127 -4.34 -1.86 -18.69
N TYR A 128 -4.97 -2.93 -19.19
CA TYR A 128 -4.44 -3.73 -20.31
C TYR A 128 -4.21 -2.93 -21.60
N ASP A 129 -4.90 -1.80 -21.79
CA ASP A 129 -4.76 -0.91 -22.95
C ASP A 129 -3.65 0.14 -22.78
N GLY A 130 -2.90 0.09 -21.67
CA GLY A 130 -1.83 1.02 -21.34
C GLY A 130 -2.30 2.33 -20.72
N SER A 131 -3.61 2.57 -20.59
CA SER A 131 -4.12 3.77 -19.94
C SER A 131 -3.84 3.75 -18.43
N ALA A 132 -3.33 4.88 -17.92
CA ALA A 132 -3.07 5.06 -16.50
C ALA A 132 -4.36 5.40 -15.75
N THR A 133 -4.44 4.99 -14.49
CA THR A 133 -5.58 5.30 -13.62
C THR A 133 -5.54 6.76 -13.17
N GLY A 134 -6.70 7.40 -13.28
CA GLY A 134 -6.93 8.81 -12.97
C GLY A 134 -8.42 9.11 -12.86
N PRO A 135 -8.83 10.38 -12.84
CA PRO A 135 -10.22 10.79 -12.62
C PRO A 135 -11.25 10.25 -13.62
N THR A 136 -10.81 9.97 -14.85
CA THR A 136 -11.66 9.50 -15.95
C THR A 136 -11.25 8.12 -16.47
N SER A 137 -10.25 7.49 -15.84
CA SER A 137 -9.72 6.17 -16.22
C SER A 137 -9.54 5.30 -14.98
N PRO A 138 -10.00 4.04 -14.97
CA PRO A 138 -10.61 3.29 -16.07
C PRO A 138 -12.08 3.67 -16.36
N GLY A 139 -12.63 4.61 -15.59
CA GLY A 139 -13.93 5.24 -15.80
C GLY A 139 -14.04 6.49 -14.93
N THR A 140 -15.21 7.14 -14.92
CA THR A 140 -15.45 8.31 -14.06
C THR A 140 -15.77 7.86 -12.64
N TRP A 141 -15.03 8.38 -11.67
CA TRP A 141 -15.18 8.00 -10.26
C TRP A 141 -16.26 8.84 -9.55
N ALA A 142 -17.04 8.19 -8.68
CA ALA A 142 -18.17 8.75 -7.95
C ALA A 142 -18.30 8.06 -6.58
N ASN A 143 -19.22 8.55 -5.74
CA ASN A 143 -19.47 8.00 -4.40
C ASN A 143 -19.67 6.47 -4.42
N GLY A 144 -18.96 5.76 -3.53
CA GLY A 144 -18.99 4.30 -3.39
C GLY A 144 -18.04 3.53 -4.33
N ASN A 145 -17.47 4.20 -5.33
CA ASN A 145 -16.49 3.60 -6.22
C ASN A 145 -15.19 3.30 -5.46
N ASN A 146 -14.47 2.26 -5.88
CA ASN A 146 -13.28 1.84 -5.15
C ASN A 146 -12.12 1.35 -6.02
N LEU A 147 -10.91 1.63 -5.57
CA LEU A 147 -9.67 1.09 -6.12
C LEU A 147 -9.04 0.22 -5.04
N THR A 148 -8.77 -1.04 -5.36
CA THR A 148 -8.13 -1.98 -4.44
C THR A 148 -6.85 -2.49 -5.09
N VAL A 149 -5.76 -2.56 -4.32
CA VAL A 149 -4.49 -3.16 -4.74
C VAL A 149 -3.96 -4.05 -3.63
N SER A 150 -3.38 -5.18 -3.99
CA SER A 150 -2.73 -6.08 -3.05
C SER A 150 -1.64 -6.87 -3.74
N GLY A 151 -0.61 -7.22 -2.98
CA GLY A 151 0.49 -8.03 -3.49
C GLY A 151 1.57 -8.25 -2.45
N VAL A 152 2.73 -8.64 -2.97
CA VAL A 152 3.94 -8.85 -2.20
C VAL A 152 5.10 -8.19 -2.93
N TYR A 153 6.03 -7.61 -2.18
CA TYR A 153 7.29 -7.09 -2.72
C TYR A 153 8.40 -7.18 -1.67
N GLU A 154 9.65 -7.12 -2.12
CA GLU A 154 10.80 -6.94 -1.24
C GLU A 154 11.04 -5.44 -1.01
N THR A 155 11.20 -5.01 0.24
CA THR A 155 11.51 -3.61 0.58
C THR A 155 13.02 -3.34 0.65
N ALA A 156 13.41 -2.09 0.32
CA ALA A 156 14.80 -1.64 0.39
C ALA A 156 15.34 -1.61 1.83
N ALA A 157 14.46 -1.37 2.81
CA ALA A 157 14.78 -1.25 4.23
C ALA A 157 13.80 -2.06 5.07
#